data_AF-A0A6M7TR82-F1
#
_entry.id   AF-A0A6M7TR82-F1
#
_cell.length_a   1.000
_cell.length_b   1.000
_cell.length_c   1.000
_cell.angle_alpha   90.00
_cell.angle_beta   90.00
_cell.angle_gamma   90.00
#
_symmetry.space_group_name_H-M   'P 1'
#
loop_
_entity.id
_entity.type
_entity.pdbx_description
1 polymer ?
#
loop_
_entity_poly.entity_id
_entity_poly.type
_entity_poly.pdbx_seq_one_letter_code
_entity_poly.pdbx_strand_id
1 'polypeptide(L)' 'MLVRRESRKTKLERLAASIPKHEFEFLMKLGQMTRAETLALIEKHDGHRTAIYADLASVAARR' A
#
# COMPACT_ATOMS: atom_id res chain seq x y z
N MET A 1 -15.64 -14.53 -19.52
CA MET A 1 -14.58 -13.73 -18.87
C MET A 1 -13.97 -14.55 -17.74
N LEU A 2 -12.76 -15.07 -17.91
CA LEU A 2 -12.01 -15.74 -16.85
C LEU A 2 -11.40 -14.65 -15.95
N VAL A 3 -12.10 -14.26 -14.88
CA VAL A 3 -11.47 -13.55 -13.77
C VAL A 3 -10.56 -14.57 -13.09
N ARG A 4 -9.31 -14.69 -13.58
CA ARG A 4 -8.27 -15.43 -12.86
C ARG A 4 -8.22 -14.82 -11.47
N ARG A 5 -8.57 -15.60 -10.45
CA ARG A 5 -8.33 -15.23 -9.04
C ARG A 5 -6.82 -15.08 -8.90
N GLU A 6 -6.34 -13.86 -9.03
CA GLU A 6 -4.95 -13.52 -8.76
C GLU A 6 -4.67 -13.90 -7.31
N SER A 7 -3.65 -14.72 -7.07
CA SER A 7 -3.24 -15.06 -5.72
C SER A 7 -2.88 -13.77 -4.99
N ARG A 8 -3.28 -13.65 -3.71
CA ARG A 8 -2.99 -12.45 -2.89
C ARG A 8 -1.52 -12.06 -2.95
N LYS A 9 -0.61 -13.03 -2.95
CA LYS A 9 0.84 -12.82 -3.10
C LYS A 9 1.19 -12.08 -4.41
N THR A 10 0.66 -12.54 -5.54
CA THR A 10 0.88 -11.93 -6.86
C THR A 10 0.30 -10.52 -6.94
N LYS A 11 -0.86 -10.29 -6.30
CA LYS A 11 -1.45 -8.95 -6.18
C LYS A 11 -0.55 -8.00 -5.41
N LEU A 12 -0.04 -8.43 -4.26
CA LEU A 12 0.86 -7.62 -3.44
C LEU A 12 2.20 -7.33 -4.15
N GLU A 13 2.76 -8.29 -4.89
CA GLU A 13 3.97 -8.07 -5.69
C GLU A 13 3.74 -7.04 -6.82
N ARG A 14 2.59 -7.14 -7.52
CA ARG A 14 2.21 -6.17 -8.55
C ARG A 14 2.00 -4.77 -7.97
N LEU A 15 1.33 -4.67 -6.83
CA LEU A 15 1.12 -3.41 -6.12
C LEU A 15 2.44 -2.80 -5.62
N ALA A 16 3.34 -3.62 -5.08
CA ALA A 16 4.68 -3.18 -4.68
C ALA A 16 5.49 -2.65 -5.87
N ALA A 17 5.36 -3.29 -7.03
CA ALA A 17 6.03 -2.87 -8.27
C ALA A 17 5.38 -1.60 -8.88
N SER A 18 4.11 -1.35 -8.61
CA SER A 18 3.37 -0.17 -9.13
C SER A 18 3.74 1.14 -8.44
N ILE A 19 4.40 1.06 -7.27
CA ILE A 19 4.83 2.23 -6.50
C ILE A 19 6.35 2.35 -6.58
N PRO A 20 6.90 3.54 -6.88
CA PRO A 20 8.34 3.74 -6.84
C PRO A 20 8.92 3.39 -5.46
N LYS A 21 10.09 2.73 -5.44
CA LYS A 21 10.74 2.28 -4.18
C LYS A 21 10.84 3.38 -3.13
N HIS A 22 11.22 4.59 -3.53
CA HIS A 22 11.38 5.72 -2.62
C HIS A 22 10.03 6.17 -2.00
N GLU A 23 8.93 6.06 -2.75
CA GLU A 23 7.59 6.34 -2.21
C GLU A 23 7.16 5.25 -1.23
N PHE A 24 7.43 3.98 -1.55
CA PHE A 24 7.13 2.88 -0.64
C PHE A 24 7.89 3.03 0.69
N GLU A 25 9.19 3.34 0.63
CA GLU A 25 10.00 3.62 1.82
C GLU A 25 9.52 4.85 2.59
N PHE A 26 9.03 5.87 1.88
CA PHE A 26 8.44 7.05 2.50
C PHE A 26 7.15 6.71 3.27
N LEU A 27 6.25 5.91 2.68
CA LEU A 27 5.03 5.43 3.35
C LEU A 27 5.35 4.64 4.62
N MET A 28 6.33 3.73 4.56
CA MET A 28 6.79 2.97 5.72
C MET A 28 7.28 3.89 6.85
N LYS A 29 8.12 4.88 6.52
CA LYS A 29 8.69 5.82 7.49
C LYS A 29 7.62 6.72 8.09
N LEU A 30 6.78 7.32 7.26
CA LEU A 30 5.75 8.26 7.67
C LEU A 30 4.67 7.59 8.53
N GLY A 31 4.27 6.36 8.18
CA GLY A 31 3.31 5.58 8.96
C GLY A 31 3.91 4.84 10.16
N GLN A 32 5.25 4.80 10.27
CA GLN A 32 5.96 3.88 11.16
C GLN A 32 5.44 2.43 11.01
N MET A 33 5.27 2.01 9.76
CA MET A 33 4.66 0.74 9.37
C MET A 33 5.73 -0.23 8.85
N THR A 34 5.51 -1.51 9.12
CA THR A 34 6.25 -2.60 8.48
C THR A 34 5.91 -2.67 6.99
N ARG A 35 6.73 -3.41 6.23
CA ARG A 35 6.47 -3.68 4.81
C ARG A 35 5.10 -4.34 4.59
N ALA A 36 4.70 -5.26 5.47
CA ALA A 36 3.43 -5.96 5.37
C ALA A 36 2.23 -5.03 5.60
N GLU A 37 2.31 -4.16 6.61
CA GLU A 37 1.28 -3.15 6.89
C GLU A 37 1.17 -2.13 5.76
N THR A 38 2.31 -1.69 5.21
CA THR A 38 2.35 -0.78 4.06
C THR A 38 1.70 -1.41 2.83
N LEU A 39 2.00 -2.69 2.56
CA LEU A 39 1.35 -3.45 1.48
C LEU A 39 -0.16 -3.61 1.71
N ALA A 40 -0.60 -3.85 2.94
CA ALA A 40 -2.02 -3.93 3.29
C ALA A 40 -2.73 -2.59 3.08
N LEU A 41 -2.08 -1.47 3.40
CA LEU A 41 -2.62 -0.13 3.15
C LEU A 41 -2.75 0.17 1.65
N ILE A 42 -1.75 -0.21 0.86
CA ILE A 42 -1.79 -0.07 -0.59
C ILE A 42 -2.88 -0.98 -1.20
N GLU A 43 -2.99 -2.22 -0.70
CA GLU A 43 -4.02 -3.18 -1.10
C GLU A 43 -5.43 -2.67 -0.79
N LYS A 44 -5.64 -2.09 0.40
CA LYS A 44 -6.93 -1.52 0.85
C LYS A 44 -7.47 -0.48 -0.13
N HIS A 45 -6.57 0.32 -0.73
CA HIS A 45 -6.93 1.40 -1.65
C HIS A 45 -6.65 1.05 -3.11
N ASP A 46 -6.34 -0.21 -3.42
CA ASP A 46 -5.99 -0.72 -4.75
C ASP A 46 -4.92 0.14 -5.48
N GLY A 47 -3.94 0.66 -4.73
CA GLY A 47 -2.90 1.54 -5.28
C GLY A 47 -3.33 2.99 -5.51
N HIS A 48 -4.54 3.40 -5.12
CA HIS A 48 -5.01 4.77 -5.30
C HIS A 48 -4.27 5.74 -4.37
N ARG A 49 -3.25 6.41 -4.93
CA ARG A 49 -2.25 7.23 -4.23
C ARG A 49 -2.87 8.25 -3.27
N THR A 50 -3.84 9.04 -3.71
CA THR A 50 -4.48 10.07 -2.87
C THR A 50 -5.19 9.47 -1.65
N ALA A 51 -5.84 8.31 -1.82
CA ALA A 51 -6.55 7.65 -0.72
C ALA A 51 -5.57 7.05 0.29
N ILE A 52 -4.45 6.48 -0.20
CA ILE A 52 -3.35 5.99 0.65
C ILE A 52 -2.79 7.11 1.51
N TYR A 53 -2.45 8.27 0.92
CA TYR A 53 -1.90 9.39 1.67
C TYR A 53 -2.90 10.01 2.67
N ALA A 54 -4.19 10.09 2.32
CA ALA A 54 -5.23 10.60 3.22
C ALA A 54 -5.44 9.68 4.44
N ASP A 55 -5.46 8.36 4.21
CA ASP A 55 -5.56 7.36 5.28
C ASP A 55 -4.30 7.37 6.16
N LEU A 56 -3.11 7.48 5.53
CA LEU A 56 -1.85 7.60 6.24
C LEU A 56 -1.78 8.85 7.14
N ALA A 57 -2.21 10.00 6.64
CA ALA A 57 -2.30 11.23 7.44
C ALA A 57 -3.21 11.04 8.66
N SER A 58 -4.31 10.30 8.49
CA SER A 58 -5.24 9.96 9.57
C SER A 58 -4.65 8.99 10.59
N VAL A 59 -3.74 8.11 10.19
CA VAL A 59 -3.00 7.21 11.10
C VAL A 59 -1.94 7.98 11.87
N ALA A 60 -1.18 8.85 11.18
CA ALA A 60 -0.14 9.66 11.79
C ALA A 60 -0.69 10.66 12.81
N ALA A 61 -1.84 11.28 12.54
CA ALA A 61 -2.46 12.26 13.45
C ALA A 61 -3.05 11.65 14.74
N ARG A 62 -3.18 10.31 14.82
CA ARG A 62 -3.70 9.61 16.01
C ARG A 62 -2.61 9.11 16.96
N ARG A 63 -1.34 9.32 16.62
CA ARG A 63 -0.18 8.98 17.44
C ARG A 63 0.44 10.25 18.00
#